data_AF-A0A7X9I3R8-F1
#
_entry.id   AF-A0A7X9I3R8-F1
#
_cell.length_a   1.000
_cell.length_b   1.000
_cell.length_c   1.000
_cell.angle_alpha   90.00
_cell.angle_beta   90.00
_cell.angle_gamma   90.00
#
_symmetry.space_group_name_H-M   'P 1'
#
loop_
_entity.id
_entity.type
_entity.pdbx_description
1 polymer ?
#
loop_
_entity_poly.entity_id
_entity_poly.type
_entity_poly.pdbx_seq_one_letter_code
_entity_poly.pdbx_strand_id
1 'polypeptide(L)'
;MEMEKDAQLSIAIKNALLDLEKAETLLLHWTNEYVFEKAPSPKIMFSDRIPPSDLERLQSAKWFNEYRFISQFILMANDYVTKSKEELKKALQAPPVSASMGAGEQTFEG
;
A
#
# COMPACT_ATOMS: atom_id res chain seq x y z
N MET A 1 -7.15 -8.92 -31.29
CA MET A 1 -7.70 -7.73 -30.61
C MET A 1 -8.22 -8.09 -29.22
N GLU A 2 -9.06 -9.12 -29.05
CA GLU A 2 -9.49 -9.59 -27.71
C GLU A 2 -8.36 -10.29 -26.92
N MET A 3 -7.60 -11.18 -27.55
CA MET A 3 -6.51 -11.93 -26.89
C MET A 3 -5.42 -11.03 -26.26
N GLU A 4 -5.20 -9.83 -26.81
CA GLU A 4 -4.19 -8.89 -26.30
C GLU A 4 -4.69 -8.11 -25.08
N LYS A 5 -5.99 -7.78 -25.06
CA LYS A 5 -6.65 -7.18 -23.89
C LYS A 5 -6.69 -8.16 -22.72
N ASP A 6 -6.97 -9.43 -23.01
CA ASP A 6 -6.99 -10.49 -22.00
C ASP A 6 -5.59 -10.75 -21.42
N ALA A 7 -4.55 -10.68 -22.26
CA ALA A 7 -3.16 -10.79 -21.81
C ALA A 7 -2.75 -9.62 -20.90
N GLN A 8 -3.10 -8.37 -21.26
CA GLN A 8 -2.85 -7.20 -20.44
C GLN A 8 -3.59 -7.25 -19.09
N LEU A 9 -4.85 -7.67 -19.10
CA LEU A 9 -5.63 -7.88 -17.89
C LEU A 9 -5.02 -8.97 -16.99
N SER A 10 -4.58 -10.08 -17.59
CA SER A 10 -3.91 -11.16 -16.85
C SER A 10 -2.62 -10.68 -16.17
N ILE A 11 -1.81 -9.87 -16.85
CA ILE A 11 -0.59 -9.28 -16.28
C ILE A 11 -0.93 -8.33 -15.14
N ALA A 12 -1.90 -7.44 -15.34
CA ALA A 12 -2.33 -6.49 -14.31
C ALA A 12 -2.88 -7.20 -13.06
N ILE A 13 -3.63 -8.28 -13.22
CA ILE A 13 -4.10 -9.11 -12.10
C ILE A 13 -2.92 -9.73 -11.36
N LYS A 14 -1.95 -10.33 -12.07
CA LYS A 14 -0.76 -10.92 -11.44
C LYS A 14 0.06 -9.89 -10.66
N ASN A 15 0.27 -8.72 -11.23
CA ASN A 15 1.01 -7.64 -10.57
C ASN A 15 0.26 -7.12 -9.34
N ALA A 16 -1.06 -6.91 -9.46
CA ALA A 16 -1.90 -6.48 -8.36
C ALA A 16 -1.90 -7.49 -7.20
N LEU A 17 -1.96 -8.79 -7.50
CA LEU A 17 -1.84 -9.84 -6.49
C LEU A 17 -0.48 -9.79 -5.77
N LEU A 18 0.62 -9.68 -6.52
CA LEU A 18 1.96 -9.58 -5.94
C LEU A 18 2.12 -8.36 -5.03
N ASP A 19 1.55 -7.21 -5.41
CA ASP A 19 1.61 -6.02 -4.58
C ASP A 19 0.70 -6.14 -3.35
N LEU A 20 -0.45 -6.81 -3.44
CA LEU A 20 -1.30 -7.13 -2.29
C LEU A 20 -0.63 -8.10 -1.31
N GLU A 21 0.10 -9.11 -1.79
CA GLU A 21 0.90 -10.02 -0.94
C GLU A 21 1.99 -9.27 -0.17
N LYS A 22 2.63 -8.28 -0.79
CA LYS A 22 3.60 -7.39 -0.11
C LYS A 22 2.91 -6.54 0.96
N ALA A 23 1.75 -5.95 0.63
CA ALA A 23 0.97 -5.18 1.59
C ALA A 23 0.56 -6.03 2.80
N GLU A 24 0.07 -7.24 2.56
CA GLU A 24 -0.27 -8.21 3.61
C GLU A 24 0.95 -8.54 4.46
N THR A 25 2.10 -8.82 3.85
CA THR A 25 3.35 -9.11 4.59
C THR A 25 3.74 -7.97 5.54
N LEU A 26 3.65 -6.72 5.08
CA LEU A 26 3.94 -5.54 5.90
C LEU A 26 2.93 -5.38 7.04
N LEU A 27 1.64 -5.57 6.76
CA LEU A 27 0.59 -5.47 7.77
C LEU A 27 0.70 -6.59 8.80
N LEU A 28 1.02 -7.82 8.40
CA LEU A 28 1.27 -8.94 9.29
C LEU A 28 2.46 -8.68 10.21
N HIS A 29 3.57 -8.19 9.66
CA HIS A 29 4.72 -7.80 10.46
C HIS A 29 4.33 -6.71 11.47
N TRP A 30 3.59 -5.68 11.01
CA TRP A 30 3.12 -4.62 11.89
C TRP A 30 2.21 -5.15 13.00
N THR A 31 1.24 -6.02 12.71
CA THR A 31 0.36 -6.61 13.73
C THR A 31 1.08 -7.54 14.69
N ASN A 32 2.11 -8.25 14.23
CA ASN A 32 2.87 -9.14 15.11
C ASN A 32 3.76 -8.35 16.08
N GLU A 33 4.34 -7.23 15.63
CA GLU A 33 5.28 -6.45 16.42
C GLU A 33 4.63 -5.36 17.28
N TYR A 34 3.50 -4.82 16.85
CA TYR A 34 2.92 -3.59 17.41
C TYR A 34 1.47 -3.76 17.88
N VAL A 35 1.09 -4.97 18.31
CA VAL A 35 -0.12 -5.17 19.11
C VAL A 35 0.16 -4.83 20.56
N PHE A 36 -0.55 -3.82 21.07
CA PHE A 36 -0.45 -3.37 22.44
C PHE A 36 -1.71 -3.77 23.21
N GLU A 37 -1.54 -4.29 24.43
CA GLU A 37 -2.65 -4.67 25.30
C GLU A 37 -3.49 -3.45 25.72
N LYS A 38 -2.83 -2.30 25.85
CA LYS A 38 -3.44 -1.01 26.08
C LYS A 38 -2.95 -0.02 25.05
N ALA A 39 -3.82 0.94 24.70
CA ALA A 39 -3.45 2.00 23.79
C ALA A 39 -2.21 2.75 24.33
N PRO A 40 -1.09 2.79 23.59
CA PRO A 40 0.12 3.47 24.03
C PRO A 40 -0.13 4.98 24.14
N SER A 41 0.48 5.62 25.13
CA SER A 41 0.32 7.05 25.38
C SER A 41 1.68 7.75 25.47
N PRO A 42 1.96 8.76 24.64
CA PRO A 42 3.21 9.52 24.74
C PRO A 42 3.31 10.30 26.06
N LYS A 43 2.19 10.56 26.75
CA LYS A 43 2.19 11.30 28.03
C LYS A 43 2.98 10.58 29.12
N ILE A 44 2.98 9.24 29.08
CA ILE A 44 3.77 8.38 29.97
C ILE A 44 5.27 8.72 29.91
N MET A 45 5.76 9.22 28.78
CA MET A 45 7.17 9.56 28.59
C MET A 45 7.56 10.93 29.18
N PHE A 46 6.59 11.81 29.45
CA PHE A 46 6.87 13.21 29.80
C PHE A 46 6.42 13.60 31.21
N SER A 47 5.31 13.05 31.70
CA SER A 47 4.82 13.22 33.07
C SER A 47 3.43 12.59 33.15
N ASP A 48 3.25 11.64 34.05
CA ASP A 48 1.92 11.16 34.40
C ASP A 48 1.60 11.44 35.86
N ARG A 49 0.38 11.96 36.09
CA ARG A 49 -0.17 12.18 37.45
C ARG A 49 -0.43 10.86 38.18
N ILE A 50 -0.70 9.79 37.43
CA ILE A 50 -0.90 8.43 37.95
C ILE A 50 0.25 7.58 37.42
N PRO A 51 1.09 6.99 38.28
CA PRO A 51 2.20 6.16 37.81
C PRO A 51 1.68 5.02 36.92
N PRO A 52 2.13 4.94 35.66
CA PRO A 52 1.75 3.82 34.79
C PRO A 52 2.31 2.51 35.33
N SER A 53 1.70 1.39 34.95
CA SER A 53 2.31 0.06 35.15
C SER A 53 3.56 -0.10 34.29
N ASP A 54 4.40 -1.10 34.63
CA ASP A 54 5.62 -1.36 33.87
C ASP A 54 5.30 -1.82 32.44
N LEU A 55 4.20 -2.56 32.26
CA LEU A 55 3.70 -2.94 30.94
C LEU A 55 3.31 -1.71 30.10
N GLU A 56 2.55 -0.78 30.68
CA GLU A 56 2.14 0.47 29.99
C GLU A 56 3.35 1.33 29.62
N ARG A 57 4.35 1.42 30.51
CA ARG A 57 5.63 2.08 30.21
C ARG A 57 6.34 1.42 29.04
N LEU A 58 6.49 0.09 29.08
CA LEU A 58 7.21 -0.65 28.05
C LEU A 58 6.54 -0.52 26.68
N GLN A 59 5.22 -0.72 26.60
CA GLN A 59 4.46 -0.63 25.35
C GLN A 59 4.45 0.80 24.80
N SER A 60 4.27 1.82 25.66
CA SER A 60 4.28 3.21 25.24
C SER A 60 5.67 3.69 24.81
N ALA A 61 6.73 3.20 25.46
CA ALA A 61 8.11 3.48 25.05
C ALA A 61 8.43 2.83 23.69
N LYS A 62 8.05 1.56 23.46
CA LYS A 62 8.21 0.90 22.14
C LYS A 62 7.51 1.70 21.06
N TRP A 63 6.23 2.03 21.26
CA TRP A 63 5.46 2.83 20.32
C TRP A 63 6.10 4.20 20.06
N PHE A 64 6.51 4.92 21.11
CA PHE A 64 7.08 6.27 20.98
C PHE A 64 8.41 6.25 20.20
N ASN A 65 9.30 5.31 20.53
CA ASN A 65 10.60 5.21 19.89
C ASN A 65 10.51 4.70 18.45
N GLU A 66 9.53 3.86 18.15
CA GLU A 66 9.38 3.21 16.84
C GLU A 66 8.24 3.82 16.00
N TYR A 67 7.62 4.91 16.45
CA TYR A 67 6.47 5.53 15.80
C TYR A 67 6.71 5.79 14.31
N ARG A 68 7.93 6.25 13.97
CA ARG A 68 8.32 6.49 12.58
C ARG A 68 8.24 5.21 11.76
N PHE A 69 8.80 4.10 12.25
CA PHE A 69 8.76 2.81 11.54
C PHE A 69 7.32 2.30 11.40
N ILE A 70 6.53 2.38 12.49
CA ILE A 70 5.11 2.03 12.49
C ILE A 70 4.36 2.79 11.39
N SER A 71 4.53 4.12 11.34
CA SER A 71 3.87 4.95 10.32
C SER A 71 4.32 4.61 8.90
N GLN A 72 5.60 4.26 8.72
CA GLN A 72 6.13 3.87 7.41
C GLN A 72 5.55 2.53 6.92
N PHE A 73 5.36 1.54 7.80
CA PHE A 73 4.71 0.27 7.40
C PHE A 73 3.30 0.51 6.84
N ILE A 74 2.52 1.36 7.52
CA ILE A 74 1.15 1.69 7.10
C ILE A 74 1.16 2.43 5.75
N LEU A 75 2.06 3.39 5.57
CA LEU A 75 2.20 4.13 4.31
C LEU A 75 2.58 3.19 3.15
N MET A 76 3.59 2.33 3.34
CA MET A 76 4.02 1.38 2.31
C MET A 76 2.91 0.38 1.94
N ALA A 77 2.17 -0.15 2.93
CA ALA A 77 1.04 -1.03 2.66
C ALA A 77 -0.05 -0.30 1.85
N ASN A 78 -0.34 0.95 2.18
CA ASN A 78 -1.30 1.76 1.43
C ASN A 78 -0.82 2.06 0.00
N ASP A 79 0.48 2.28 -0.21
CA ASP A 79 1.05 2.50 -1.54
C ASP A 79 0.88 1.28 -2.44
N TYR A 80 1.14 0.08 -1.92
CA TYR A 80 0.90 -1.16 -2.66
C TYR A 80 -0.59 -1.34 -3.02
N VAL A 81 -1.50 -1.12 -2.08
CA VAL A 81 -2.95 -1.21 -2.33
C VAL A 81 -3.40 -0.18 -3.38
N THR A 82 -2.88 1.05 -3.29
CA THR A 82 -3.21 2.13 -4.22
C THR A 82 -2.70 1.80 -5.62
N LYS A 83 -1.46 1.34 -5.73
CA LYS A 83 -0.86 0.92 -6.99
C LYS A 83 -1.64 -0.23 -7.64
N SER A 84 -2.01 -1.26 -6.87
CA SER A 84 -2.84 -2.37 -7.37
C SER A 84 -4.18 -1.89 -7.92
N LYS A 85 -4.86 -0.96 -7.23
CA LYS A 85 -6.13 -0.37 -7.71
C LYS A 85 -5.94 0.40 -9.02
N GLU A 86 -4.89 1.20 -9.13
CA GLU A 86 -4.59 1.97 -10.33
C GLU A 86 -4.26 1.07 -11.52
N GLU A 87 -3.47 0.02 -11.31
CA GLU A 87 -3.07 -0.92 -12.35
C GLU A 87 -4.27 -1.70 -12.91
N LEU A 88 -5.12 -2.22 -12.03
CA LEU A 88 -6.37 -2.88 -12.43
C LEU A 88 -7.32 -1.93 -13.16
N LYS A 89 -7.46 -0.69 -12.68
CA LYS A 89 -8.30 0.32 -13.35
C LYS A 89 -7.79 0.63 -14.74
N LYS A 90 -6.47 0.80 -14.92
CA LYS A 90 -5.84 1.02 -16.22
C LYS A 90 -6.10 -0.15 -17.17
N ALA A 91 -5.93 -1.39 -16.71
CA ALA A 91 -6.18 -2.58 -17.52
C ALA A 91 -7.65 -2.74 -17.94
N LEU A 92 -8.60 -2.38 -17.06
CA LEU A 92 -10.03 -2.40 -17.38
C LEU A 92 -10.45 -1.29 -18.36
N GLN A 93 -9.79 -0.13 -18.30
CA GLN A 93 -10.10 1.05 -19.12
C GLN A 93 -9.27 1.14 -20.41
N ALA A 94 -8.25 0.30 -20.59
CA ALA A 94 -7.36 0.36 -21.75
C ALA A 94 -8.15 0.12 -23.07
N PRO A 95 -8.12 1.09 -24.02
CA PRO A 95 -8.62 0.85 -25.37
C PRO A 95 -7.71 -0.15 -26.10
N PRO A 96 -8.22 -0.87 -27.11
CA PRO A 96 -7.38 -1.75 -27.93
C PRO A 96 -6.29 -0.93 -28.63
N VAL A 97 -5.03 -1.38 -28.53
CA VAL A 97 -3.82 -0.69 -29.02
C VAL A 97 -3.91 -0.33 -30.51
N SER A 98 -4.72 -1.04 -31.29
CA SER A 98 -5.02 -0.75 -32.70
C SER A 98 -5.67 0.62 -32.95
N ALA A 99 -6.32 1.23 -31.94
CA ALA A 99 -6.90 2.56 -32.07
C ALA A 99 -5.87 3.70 -31.89
N SER A 100 -4.71 3.41 -31.29
CA SER A 100 -3.68 4.43 -30.99
C SER A 100 -2.67 4.64 -32.11
N MET A 101 -2.52 3.67 -33.02
CA MET A 101 -1.52 3.71 -34.11
C MET A 101 -2.11 4.24 -35.43
N GLY A 102 -3.43 4.44 -35.53
CA GLY A 102 -4.11 4.90 -36.75
C GLY A 102 -4.23 6.42 -36.91
N ALA A 103 -3.77 7.21 -35.95
CA ALA A 103 -3.96 8.68 -35.94
C ALA A 103 -2.72 9.48 -36.37
N GLY A 104 -1.64 8.82 -36.82
CA GLY A 104 -0.34 9.46 -37.05
C GLY A 104 0.10 9.65 -38.51
N GLU A 105 -0.58 9.04 -39.49
CA GLU A 105 0.00 8.92 -40.85
C GLU A 105 -0.99 9.19 -41.99
N GLN A 106 -1.82 10.24 -41.89
CA GLN A 106 -2.50 10.77 -43.09
C GLN A 106 -2.68 12.29 -42.96
N THR A 107 -1.72 13.06 -43.48
CA THR A 107 -1.93 14.27 -44.30
C THR A 107 -0.57 14.92 -44.57
N PHE A 108 -0.08 14.83 -45.81
CA PHE A 108 0.46 15.96 -46.59
C PHE A 108 0.89 15.44 -47.97
N GLU A 109 -0.08 15.29 -48.87
CA GLU A 109 0.14 15.51 -50.31
C GLU A 109 -0.84 16.62 -50.73
N GLY A 110 -0.30 17.67 -51.34
CA GLY A 110 -1.01 18.88 -51.76
C GLY A 110 -0.08 20.06 -51.84
#